data_AF-A0A2K9ND43-F1
#
_entry.id   AF-A0A2K9ND43-F1
#
_cell.length_a   1.000
_cell.length_b   1.000
_cell.length_c   1.000
_cell.angle_alpha   90.00
_cell.angle_beta   90.00
_cell.angle_gamma   90.00
#
_symmetry.space_group_name_H-M   'P 1'
#
loop_
_entity.id
_entity.type
_entity.pdbx_description
1 polymer ?
#
loop_
_entity_poly.entity_id
_entity_poly.type
_entity_poly.pdbx_seq_one_letter_code
_entity_poly.pdbx_strand_id
1 'polypeptide(L)' 'MGAVAGTLIARATQAIAFGATAEDIALSCHARPTHPEALKEAAMAAVGKLIHL' A
#
# COMPACT_ATOMS: atom_id res chain seq x y z
N MET A 1 -11.85 -9.03 5.19
CA MET A 1 -12.12 -7.60 4.97
C MET A 1 -12.06 -6.90 6.32
N GLY A 2 -11.15 -5.93 6.51
CA GLY A 2 -10.90 -5.28 7.82
C GLY A 2 -11.60 -3.93 7.99
N ALA A 3 -11.66 -3.43 9.23
CA ALA A 3 -12.41 -2.22 9.60
C ALA A 3 -12.05 -0.95 8.81
N VAL A 4 -10.80 -0.84 8.34
CA VAL A 4 -10.29 0.35 7.62
C VAL A 4 -10.11 0.12 6.11
N ALA A 5 -10.77 -0.91 5.54
CA ALA A 5 -10.63 -1.25 4.12
C ALA A 5 -10.93 -0.07 3.19
N GLY A 6 -11.98 0.71 3.48
CA GLY A 6 -12.32 1.90 2.69
C GLY A 6 -11.19 2.94 2.65
N THR A 7 -10.53 3.19 3.78
CA THR A 7 -9.39 4.13 3.86
C THR A 7 -8.18 3.66 3.05
N LEU A 8 -7.89 2.35 3.07
CA LEU A 8 -6.78 1.79 2.29
C LEU A 8 -7.09 1.79 0.78
N ILE A 9 -8.32 1.46 0.41
CA ILE A 9 -8.79 1.54 -0.99
C ILE A 9 -8.72 3.00 -1.47
N ALA A 10 -9.19 3.96 -0.69
CA ALA A 10 -9.14 5.38 -1.06
C ALA A 10 -7.70 5.86 -1.35
N ARG A 11 -6.72 5.45 -0.52
CA ARG A 11 -5.30 5.75 -0.77
C ARG A 11 -4.79 5.12 -2.06
N ALA A 12 -5.14 3.85 -2.32
CA ALA A 12 -4.76 3.17 -3.57
C ALA A 12 -5.39 3.86 -4.79
N THR A 13 -6.67 4.25 -4.72
CA THR A 13 -7.34 4.98 -5.80
C THR A 13 -6.72 6.36 -6.03
N GLN A 14 -6.29 7.05 -4.97
CA GLN A 14 -5.59 8.32 -5.10
C GLN A 14 -4.25 8.12 -5.81
N ALA A 15 -3.46 7.11 -5.43
CA ALA A 15 -2.21 6.78 -6.10
C ALA A 15 -2.43 6.49 -7.61
N ILE A 16 -3.45 5.70 -7.96
CA ILE A 16 -3.83 5.41 -9.35
C ILE A 16 -4.21 6.70 -10.11
N ALA A 17 -4.95 7.61 -9.47
CA ALA A 17 -5.33 8.88 -10.09
C ALA A 17 -4.12 9.78 -10.44
N PHE A 18 -3.01 9.65 -9.71
CA PHE A 18 -1.74 10.31 -10.02
C PHE A 18 -0.82 9.49 -10.94
N GLY A 19 -1.31 8.35 -11.47
CA GLY A 19 -0.53 7.49 -12.35
C GLY A 19 0.58 6.72 -11.63
N ALA A 20 0.52 6.60 -10.30
CA ALA A 20 1.50 5.84 -9.54
C ALA A 20 1.39 4.34 -9.82
N THR A 21 2.53 3.68 -9.87
CA THR A 21 2.68 2.24 -10.01
C THR A 21 2.68 1.54 -8.66
N ALA A 22 2.60 0.21 -8.66
CA ALA A 22 2.79 -0.57 -7.43
C ALA A 22 4.18 -0.36 -6.81
N GLU A 23 5.22 -0.17 -7.63
CA GLU A 23 6.57 0.11 -7.15
C GLU A 23 6.65 1.46 -6.42
N ASP A 24 5.94 2.48 -6.89
CA ASP A 24 5.88 3.79 -6.21
C ASP A 24 5.27 3.68 -4.80
N ILE A 25 4.20 2.89 -4.64
CA ILE A 25 3.59 2.62 -3.33
C ILE A 25 4.55 1.83 -2.44
N ALA A 26 5.22 0.81 -2.98
CA ALA A 26 6.18 -0.03 -2.26
C ALA A 26 7.39 0.77 -1.74
N LEU A 27 7.91 1.69 -2.56
CA LEU A 27 9.09 2.51 -2.25
C LEU A 27 8.79 3.75 -1.40
N SER A 28 7.51 4.07 -1.17
CA SER A 28 7.11 5.15 -0.28
C SER A 28 7.28 4.80 1.22
N CYS A 29 7.51 5.82 2.03
CA CYS A 29 7.58 5.70 3.48
C CYS A 29 6.19 5.55 4.10
N HIS A 30 6.03 4.55 4.97
CA HIS A 30 4.82 4.32 5.75
C HIS A 30 5.18 4.36 7.23
N ALA A 31 4.40 5.11 8.00
CA ALA A 31 4.58 5.18 9.44
C ALA A 31 4.33 3.81 10.09
N ARG A 32 5.10 3.49 11.13
CA ARG A 32 4.95 2.27 11.92
C ARG A 32 4.66 2.63 13.39
N PRO A 33 3.69 1.98 14.06
CA PRO A 33 2.77 0.95 13.58
C PRO A 33 1.46 1.53 13.02
N THR A 34 1.15 1.30 11.74
CA THR A 34 -0.11 1.80 11.12
C THR A 34 -0.72 0.86 10.06
N HIS A 35 -2.04 0.92 9.88
CA HIS A 35 -2.75 0.13 8.86
C HIS A 35 -2.25 0.30 7.41
N PRO A 36 -1.81 1.50 6.96
CA PRO A 36 -1.18 1.67 5.65
C PRO A 36 0.04 0.78 5.38
N GLU A 37 0.71 0.23 6.40
CA GLU A 37 1.76 -0.77 6.20
C GLU A 37 1.24 -1.98 5.41
N ALA A 38 -0.02 -2.40 5.62
CA ALA A 38 -0.61 -3.49 4.83
C ALA A 38 -0.73 -3.17 3.34
N LEU A 39 -1.01 -1.91 2.98
CA LEU A 39 -1.03 -1.47 1.59
C LEU A 39 0.39 -1.45 0.99
N LYS A 40 1.39 -1.04 1.79
CA LYS A 40 2.81 -1.12 1.41
C LYS A 40 3.22 -2.56 1.11
N GLU A 41 2.93 -3.48 2.03
CA GLU A 41 3.30 -4.90 1.88
C GLU A 41 2.58 -5.53 0.69
N ALA A 42 1.29 -5.22 0.47
CA ALA A 42 0.58 -5.68 -0.73
C ALA A 42 1.24 -5.18 -2.04
N ALA A 43 1.70 -3.92 -2.06
CA ALA A 43 2.44 -3.38 -3.20
C ALA A 43 3.83 -4.03 -3.36
N MET A 44 4.53 -4.29 -2.26
CA MET A 44 5.81 -5.02 -2.24
C MET A 44 5.65 -6.46 -2.72
N ALA A 45 4.54 -7.15 -2.37
CA ALA A 45 4.21 -8.46 -2.91
C ALA A 45 4.03 -8.42 -4.43
N ALA A 46 3.33 -7.42 -4.96
CA ALA A 46 3.10 -7.27 -6.40
C ALA A 46 4.41 -7.10 -7.21
N VAL A 47 5.46 -6.57 -6.58
CA VAL A 47 6.80 -6.41 -7.19
C VAL A 47 7.84 -7.42 -6.70
N GLY A 48 7.43 -8.46 -5.96
CA GLY A 48 8.31 -9.55 -5.52
C GLY A 48 9.32 -9.19 -4.42
N LYS A 49 9.05 -8.15 -3.63
CA LYS A 49 9.95 -7.62 -2.58
C LYS A 49 9.35 -7.69 -1.17
N LEU A 50 8.31 -8.51 -0.92
CA LEU A 50 7.59 -8.59 0.35
C LEU A 50 8.52 -8.89 1.54
N ILE A 51 8.28 -8.24 2.69
CA ILE A 51 9.06 -8.48 3.93
C ILE A 51 8.21 -8.96 5.11
N HIS A 52 6.90 -8.75 5.09
CA HIS A 52 5.97 -9.31 6.08
C HIS A 52 4.81 -10.03 5.37
N LEU A 53 4.47 -11.25 5.82
CA LEU A 53 3.27 -11.98 5.41
C LEU A 53 2.38 -12.26 6.62
#